data_AF-A0AAD4K646-F1
#
_entry.id   AF-A0AAD4K646-F1
#
_cell.length_a   1.000
_cell.length_b   1.000
_cell.length_c   1.000
_cell.angle_alpha   90.00
_cell.angle_beta   90.00
_cell.angle_gamma   90.00
#
_symmetry.space_group_name_H-M   'P 1'
#
loop_
_entity.id
_entity.type
_entity.pdbx_description
1 polymer ?
#
loop_
_entity_poly.entity_id
_entity_poly.type
_entity_poly.pdbx_seq_one_letter_code
_entity_poly.pdbx_strand_id
1 'polypeptide(L)' 'MKYFAVMLLLCALMGAALAGLRNPVCGEEFGKIGDCRALQDKWTYRRDTNECIRFNYSGCHGNNNLFDSKNLCEKTCKV' A
#
# COMPACT_ATOMS: atom_id res chain seq x y z
N MET A 1 -11.17 -35.71 15.85
CA MET A 1 -10.34 -36.10 14.68
C MET A 1 -10.88 -35.56 13.36
N LYS A 2 -12.11 -35.88 12.94
CA LYS A 2 -12.69 -35.43 11.66
C LYS A 2 -12.87 -33.90 11.56
N TYR A 3 -13.33 -33.27 12.64
CA TYR A 3 -13.47 -31.80 12.71
C TYR A 3 -12.13 -31.05 12.72
N PHE A 4 -11.07 -31.67 13.26
CA PHE A 4 -9.73 -31.05 13.29
C PHE A 4 -9.14 -30.95 11.87
N ALA A 5 -9.30 -32.00 11.06
CA ALA A 5 -8.92 -31.98 9.65
C ALA A 5 -9.74 -30.95 8.85
N VAL A 6 -11.05 -30.84 9.12
CA VAL A 6 -11.92 -29.82 8.50
C VAL A 6 -11.48 -28.41 8.91
N MET A 7 -11.17 -28.17 10.18
CA MET A 7 -10.65 -26.87 10.65
C MET A 7 -9.31 -26.52 10.02
N LEU A 8 -8.39 -27.48 9.88
CA LEU A 8 -7.12 -27.25 9.19
C LEU A 8 -7.31 -26.92 7.70
N LEU A 9 -8.21 -27.62 7.02
CA LEU A 9 -8.55 -27.34 5.62
C LEU A 9 -9.17 -25.94 5.47
N LEU A 10 -10.08 -25.55 6.35
CA LEU A 10 -10.67 -24.20 6.36
C LEU A 10 -9.61 -23.12 6.62
N CYS A 11 -8.72 -23.34 7.60
CA CYS A 11 -7.60 -22.43 7.85
C CYS A 11 -6.65 -22.31 6.65
N ALA A 12 -6.34 -23.41 5.97
CA ALA A 12 -5.49 -23.40 4.78
C ALA A 12 -6.13 -22.65 3.61
N LEU A 13 -7.44 -22.84 3.38
CA LEU A 13 -8.19 -22.11 2.35
C LEU A 13 -8.26 -20.60 2.64
N MET A 14 -8.49 -20.22 3.91
CA MET A 14 -8.48 -18.81 4.32
C MET A 14 -7.08 -18.18 4.22
N GLY A 15 -6.03 -18.92 4.62
CA GLY A 15 -4.65 -18.44 4.52
C GLY A 15 -4.19 -18.19 3.07
N ALA A 16 -4.59 -19.07 2.15
CA ALA A 16 -4.30 -18.90 0.72
C ALA A 16 -5.03 -17.69 0.10
N ALA A 17 -6.27 -17.42 0.52
CA ALA A 17 -7.04 -16.26 0.04
C ALA A 17 -6.44 -14.92 0.48
N LEU A 18 -5.82 -14.86 1.67
CA LEU A 18 -5.24 -13.63 2.22
C LEU A 18 -3.85 -13.31 1.67
N ALA A 19 -3.11 -14.30 1.16
CA ALA A 19 -1.75 -14.12 0.65
C ALA A 19 -1.66 -13.25 -0.63
N GLY A 20 -2.75 -13.10 -1.37
CA GLY A 20 -2.80 -12.30 -2.61
C GLY A 20 -3.24 -10.85 -2.44
N LEU A 21 -3.62 -10.43 -1.23
CA LEU A 21 -4.09 -9.07 -0.98
C LEU A 21 -2.90 -8.11 -0.92
N ARG A 22 -2.65 -7.40 -2.03
CA ARG A 22 -1.77 -6.22 -2.04
C ARG A 22 -2.34 -5.13 -1.13
N ASN A 23 -1.48 -4.25 -0.62
CA ASN A 23 -1.93 -3.10 0.14
C ASN A 23 -2.83 -2.19 -0.76
N PRO A 24 -4.08 -1.90 -0.35
CA PRO A 24 -5.01 -1.09 -1.14
C PRO A 24 -4.49 0.30 -1.49
N VAL A 25 -3.62 0.88 -0.66
CA VAL A 25 -2.99 2.19 -0.88
C VAL A 25 -2.23 2.26 -2.21
N CYS A 26 -1.61 1.14 -2.60
CA CYS A 26 -0.88 1.02 -3.86
C CYS A 26 -1.79 1.05 -5.09
N GLY A 27 -3.10 1.08 -4.85
CA GLY A 27 -4.10 1.17 -5.87
C GLY A 27 -4.88 2.47 -5.98
N GLU A 28 -4.61 3.42 -5.09
CA GLU A 28 -5.11 4.79 -5.21
C GLU A 28 -4.46 5.51 -6.39
N GLU A 29 -4.98 6.69 -6.71
CA GLU A 29 -4.37 7.58 -7.69
C GLU A 29 -2.95 8.00 -7.28
N PHE A 30 -2.25 8.67 -8.20
CA PHE A 30 -0.96 9.30 -7.91
C PHE A 30 -1.06 10.26 -6.71
N GLY A 31 0.05 10.52 -6.03
CA GLY A 31 0.10 11.37 -4.84
C GLY A 31 -0.64 12.70 -5.03
N LYS A 32 -1.46 13.07 -4.03
CA LYS A 32 -2.20 14.33 -4.02
C LYS A 32 -1.50 15.36 -3.13
N ILE A 33 -1.22 16.55 -3.70
CA ILE A 33 -0.42 17.58 -3.02
C ILE A 33 -1.20 18.10 -1.80
N GLY A 34 -2.50 18.32 -1.96
CA GLY A 34 -3.33 19.02 -0.98
C GLY A 34 -3.24 20.54 -1.11
N ASP A 35 -3.87 21.26 -0.20
CA ASP A 35 -4.09 22.72 -0.23
C ASP A 35 -3.53 23.45 1.01
N CYS A 36 -2.73 22.78 1.81
CA CYS A 36 -1.95 23.40 2.89
C CYS A 36 -0.70 24.13 2.35
N ARG A 37 0.14 24.65 3.25
CA ARG A 37 1.30 25.49 2.89
C ARG A 37 2.65 24.95 3.37
N ALA A 38 2.72 23.70 3.80
CA ALA A 38 3.99 23.05 4.07
C ALA A 38 4.61 22.52 2.76
N LEU A 39 5.92 22.28 2.78
CA LEU A 39 6.60 21.53 1.73
C LEU A 39 7.25 20.32 2.38
N GLN A 40 6.59 19.16 2.24
CA GLN A 40 7.09 17.92 2.83
C GLN A 40 7.55 16.97 1.73
N ASP A 41 8.83 16.62 1.77
CA ASP A 41 9.42 15.59 0.91
C ASP A 41 8.86 14.22 1.30
N LYS A 42 8.11 13.61 0.40
CA LYS A 42 7.47 12.31 0.55
C LYS A 42 7.74 11.45 -0.69
N TRP A 43 7.18 10.25 -0.69
CA TRP A 43 7.21 9.30 -1.79
C TRP A 43 5.80 8.86 -2.15
N THR A 44 5.53 8.63 -3.42
CA THR A 44 4.26 8.09 -3.91
C THR A 44 4.52 7.00 -4.93
N TYR A 45 3.63 6.01 -5.01
CA TYR A 45 3.74 4.88 -5.91
C TYR A 45 3.00 5.15 -7.24
N ARG A 46 3.71 4.95 -8.35
CA ARG A 46 3.14 4.81 -9.70
C ARG A 46 2.84 3.35 -9.99
N ARG A 47 1.56 3.05 -10.19
CA ARG A 47 1.15 1.72 -10.67
C ARG A 47 1.52 1.49 -12.14
N ASP A 48 1.49 2.53 -12.97
CA ASP A 48 1.78 2.51 -14.41
C ASP A 48 3.23 2.11 -14.70
N THR A 49 4.19 2.64 -13.94
CA THR A 49 5.62 2.32 -14.10
C THR A 49 6.15 1.33 -13.06
N ASN A 50 5.33 0.96 -12.07
CA ASN A 50 5.74 0.17 -10.91
C ASN A 50 6.92 0.82 -10.15
N GLU A 51 6.84 2.12 -9.88
CA GLU A 51 7.92 2.90 -9.27
C GLU A 51 7.47 3.70 -8.06
N CYS A 52 8.36 3.85 -7.09
CA CYS A 52 8.21 4.82 -6.01
C CYS A 52 9.01 6.06 -6.35
N ILE A 53 8.33 7.19 -6.51
CA ILE A 53 8.94 8.47 -6.91
C ILE A 53 8.75 9.53 -5.84
N ARG A 54 9.66 10.53 -5.82
CA ARG A 54 9.58 11.65 -4.89
C ARG A 54 8.31 12.46 -5.14
N PHE A 55 7.75 13.00 -4.07
CA PHE A 55 6.50 13.73 -4.08
C PHE A 55 6.50 14.86 -3.05
N ASN A 56 5.92 16.01 -3.41
CA ASN A 56 5.79 17.14 -2.50
C ASN A 56 4.38 17.18 -1.91
N TYR A 57 4.26 16.98 -0.61
CA TYR A 57 3.00 17.04 0.12
C TYR A 57 2.85 18.36 0.86
N SER A 58 1.67 18.98 0.72
CA SER A 58 1.36 20.27 1.33
C SER A 58 1.10 20.21 2.84
N GLY A 59 0.92 19.01 3.40
CA GLY A 59 0.67 18.77 4.83
C GLY A 59 -0.78 18.44 5.19
N CYS A 60 -1.75 18.67 4.31
CA CYS A 60 -3.15 18.25 4.52
C CYS A 60 -3.85 17.85 3.22
N HIS A 61 -5.02 17.20 3.33
CA HIS A 61 -5.93 16.88 2.22
C HIS A 61 -5.31 16.14 1.02
N GLY A 62 -4.21 15.41 1.24
CA GLY A 62 -3.63 14.46 0.31
C GLY A 62 -4.43 13.16 0.23
N ASN A 63 -3.83 12.13 -0.36
CA ASN A 63 -4.34 10.76 -0.37
C ASN A 63 -3.37 9.84 0.39
N ASN A 64 -3.72 8.56 0.52
CA ASN A 64 -2.93 7.64 1.34
C ASN A 64 -1.70 7.09 0.59
N ASN A 65 -1.64 7.25 -0.73
CA ASN A 65 -0.47 6.91 -1.56
C ASN A 65 0.69 7.88 -1.33
N LEU A 66 1.14 7.95 -0.07
CA LEU A 66 2.07 8.91 0.48
C LEU A 66 2.92 8.25 1.57
N PHE A 67 4.23 8.21 1.38
CA PHE A 67 5.16 7.48 2.24
C PHE A 67 6.35 8.37 2.65
N ASP A 68 6.88 8.12 3.85
CA ASP A 68 8.01 8.90 4.40
C ASP A 68 9.36 8.58 3.76
N SER A 69 9.48 7.41 3.11
CA SER A 69 10.73 7.00 2.45
C SER A 69 10.46 6.13 1.23
N LYS A 70 11.43 6.12 0.31
CA LYS A 70 11.42 5.22 -0.85
C LYS A 70 11.26 3.77 -0.43
N ASN A 71 12.04 3.34 0.57
CA ASN A 71 12.03 1.97 1.07
C ASN A 71 10.66 1.57 1.62
N LEU A 72 9.96 2.45 2.34
CA LEU A 72 8.63 2.17 2.85
C LEU A 72 7.61 2.01 1.71
N CYS A 73 7.66 2.91 0.71
CA CYS A 73 6.83 2.80 -0.48
C CYS A 73 7.10 1.48 -1.23
N GLU A 74 8.38 1.15 -1.46
CA GLU A 74 8.76 -0.05 -2.21
C GLU A 74 8.36 -1.33 -1.48
N LYS A 75 8.61 -1.43 -0.17
CA LYS A 75 8.16 -2.57 0.64
C LYS A 75 6.64 -2.74 0.68
N THR A 76 5.91 -1.64 0.55
CA THR A 76 4.45 -1.66 0.63
C THR A 76 3.81 -2.02 -0.72
N CYS A 77 4.39 -1.53 -1.82
CA CYS A 77 3.73 -1.54 -3.13
C CYS A 77 4.45 -2.34 -4.22
N LYS A 78 5.76 -2.56 -4.10
CA LYS A 78 6.48 -3.46 -5.01
C LYS A 78 6.40 -4.88 -4.47
N VAL A 79 6.05 -5.80 -5.36
CA VAL A 79 6.23 -7.25 -5.21
C VAL A 79 7.29 -7.71 -6.17
#